data_AF-A0A9C7VWU5-F1
#
_entry.id   AF-A0A9C7VWU5-F1
#
_cell.length_a   1.000
_cell.length_b   1.000
_cell.length_c   1.000
_cell.angle_alpha   90.00
_cell.angle_beta   90.00
_cell.angle_gamma   90.00
#
_symmetry.space_group_name_H-M   'P 1'
#
loop_
_entity.id
_entity.type
_entity.pdbx_description
1 polymer ?
#
loop_
_entity_poly.entity_id
_entity_poly.type
_entity_poly.pdbx_seq_one_letter_code
_entity_poly.pdbx_strand_id
1 'polypeptide(L)'
;TQGPRFETAAEIDRMERDGATIVGMTGMPEAGLARELDLDYAVIAVVSNPAAGRSESEISVDEITSMLQQGMNKTRALLELVIPQL
;
A
#
# COMPACT_ATOMS: atom_id res chain seq x y z
N THR A 1 -4.62 -8.30 0.30
CA THR A 1 -5.84 -9.10 0.61
C THR A 1 -6.89 -8.81 -0.45
N GLN A 2 -8.06 -9.45 -0.41
CA GLN A 2 -9.11 -9.22 -1.43
C GLN A 2 -10.06 -8.03 -1.11
N GLY A 3 -10.10 -7.55 0.14
CA GLY A 3 -11.08 -6.52 0.52
C GLY A 3 -12.54 -6.98 0.40
N PRO A 4 -13.54 -6.07 0.48
CA PRO A 4 -13.42 -4.65 0.85
C PRO A 4 -13.28 -4.42 2.36
N ARG A 5 -13.44 -5.48 3.17
CA ARG A 5 -13.20 -5.41 4.62
C ARG A 5 -11.71 -5.23 4.91
N PHE A 6 -11.40 -4.55 6.00
CA PHE A 6 -10.07 -4.60 6.58
C PHE A 6 -9.75 -5.98 7.17
N GLU A 7 -8.46 -6.22 7.35
CA GLU A 7 -7.93 -7.39 8.02
C GLU A 7 -8.22 -7.35 9.52
N THR A 8 -8.32 -8.51 10.12
CA THR A 8 -8.28 -8.66 11.58
C THR A 8 -6.84 -8.61 12.07
N ALA A 9 -6.64 -8.31 13.36
CA ALA A 9 -5.30 -8.34 13.96
C ALA A 9 -4.62 -9.72 13.81
N ALA A 10 -5.37 -10.82 13.93
CA ALA A 10 -4.82 -12.17 13.74
C ALA A 10 -4.38 -12.46 12.29
N GLU A 11 -5.07 -11.87 11.30
CA GLU A 11 -4.65 -11.94 9.90
C GLU A 11 -3.38 -11.14 9.65
N ILE A 12 -3.25 -9.97 10.28
CA ILE A 12 -2.02 -9.16 10.25
C ILE A 12 -0.87 -9.89 10.93
N ASP A 13 -1.08 -10.50 12.10
CA ASP A 13 -0.07 -11.31 12.79
C ASP A 13 0.42 -12.49 11.95
N ARG A 14 -0.45 -13.07 11.11
CA ARG A 14 -0.04 -14.09 10.15
C ARG A 14 0.82 -13.49 9.05
N MET A 15 0.37 -12.40 8.42
CA MET A 15 1.09 -11.77 7.31
C MET A 15 2.46 -11.24 7.73
N GLU A 16 2.56 -10.66 8.93
CA GLU A 16 3.85 -10.21 9.48
C GLU A 16 4.81 -11.39 9.68
N ARG A 17 4.32 -12.54 10.17
CA ARG A 17 5.12 -13.78 10.26
C ARG A 17 5.52 -14.34 8.88
N ASP A 18 4.68 -14.12 7.87
CA ASP A 18 4.99 -14.44 6.48
C ASP A 18 6.00 -13.45 5.86
N GLY A 19 6.39 -12.39 6.60
CA GLY A 19 7.37 -11.39 6.18
C GLY A 19 6.79 -10.15 5.50
N ALA A 20 5.47 -9.94 5.57
CA ALA A 20 4.83 -8.76 4.99
C ALA A 20 5.05 -7.51 5.86
N THR A 21 5.57 -6.44 5.25
CA THR A 21 5.75 -5.14 5.89
C THR A 21 4.62 -4.15 5.55
N ILE A 22 3.96 -4.35 4.42
CA ILE A 22 2.85 -3.52 3.92
C ILE A 22 1.72 -4.45 3.50
N VAL A 23 0.48 -4.06 3.83
CA VAL A 23 -0.73 -4.74 3.41
C VAL A 23 -1.62 -3.79 2.62
N GLY A 24 -2.23 -4.31 1.56
CA GLY A 24 -3.17 -3.58 0.71
C GLY A 24 -4.02 -4.55 -0.10
N MET A 25 -4.98 -4.02 -0.85
CA MET A 25 -5.95 -4.81 -1.62
C MET A 25 -5.62 -4.87 -3.13
N THR A 26 -4.53 -4.24 -3.56
CA THR A 26 -4.12 -4.10 -4.98
C THR A 26 -2.62 -4.41 -5.15
N GLY A 27 -2.12 -4.40 -6.40
CA GLY A 27 -0.69 -4.50 -6.73
C GLY A 27 -0.18 -5.91 -6.98
N MET A 28 -0.69 -6.92 -6.27
CA MET A 28 -0.24 -8.32 -6.45
C MET A 28 -0.55 -8.86 -7.86
N PRO A 29 -1.78 -8.75 -8.41
CA PRO A 29 -2.05 -9.22 -9.77
C PRO A 29 -1.21 -8.50 -10.83
N GLU A 30 -1.01 -7.19 -10.70
CA GLU A 30 -0.32 -6.36 -11.68
C GLU A 30 1.18 -6.69 -11.76
N ALA A 31 1.83 -6.95 -10.63
CA ALA A 31 3.24 -7.33 -10.59
C ALA A 31 3.51 -8.65 -11.33
N GLY A 32 2.65 -9.65 -11.14
CA GLY A 32 2.74 -10.93 -11.85
C GLY A 32 2.57 -10.75 -13.36
N LEU A 33 1.54 -10.02 -13.77
CA LEU A 33 1.26 -9.74 -15.19
C LEU A 33 2.37 -8.94 -15.87
N ALA A 34 2.94 -7.93 -15.19
CA ALA A 34 4.05 -7.16 -15.73
C ALA A 34 5.28 -8.05 -15.97
N ARG A 35 5.56 -8.99 -15.06
CA ARG A 35 6.65 -9.95 -15.22
C ARG A 35 6.41 -10.93 -16.38
N GLU A 36 5.18 -11.40 -16.55
CA GLU A 36 4.80 -12.27 -17.67
C GLU A 36 4.97 -11.58 -19.04
N LEU A 37 4.78 -10.25 -19.07
CA LEU A 37 4.95 -9.41 -20.26
C LEU A 37 6.37 -8.86 -20.44
N ASP A 38 7.31 -9.21 -19.57
CA ASP A 38 8.68 -8.67 -19.52
C ASP A 38 8.74 -7.13 -19.46
N LEU A 39 7.83 -6.53 -18.70
CA LEU A 39 7.79 -5.08 -18.46
C LEU A 39 8.52 -4.73 -17.17
N ASP A 40 9.36 -3.70 -17.24
CA ASP A 40 9.94 -3.08 -16.04
C ASP A 40 8.81 -2.54 -15.15
N TYR A 41 8.80 -2.94 -13.88
CA TYR A 41 7.72 -2.66 -12.95
C TYR A 41 8.26 -2.16 -11.61
N ALA A 42 7.70 -1.05 -11.14
CA ALA A 42 7.99 -0.46 -9.85
C ALA A 42 6.69 -0.01 -9.15
N VAL A 43 6.66 -0.10 -7.82
CA VAL A 43 5.51 0.26 -7.00
C VAL A 43 5.89 1.32 -5.98
N ILE A 44 5.04 2.35 -5.86
CA ILE A 44 5.07 3.31 -4.76
C ILE A 44 3.83 3.07 -3.92
N ALA A 45 3.99 2.46 -2.74
CA ALA A 45 2.90 2.22 -1.81
C ALA A 45 2.80 3.37 -0.79
N VAL A 46 1.67 4.08 -0.79
CA VAL A 46 1.38 5.11 0.21
C VAL A 46 0.78 4.44 1.45
N VAL A 47 1.44 4.55 2.59
CA VAL A 47 0.92 4.05 3.87
C VAL A 47 -0.13 5.01 4.40
N SER A 48 -1.40 4.61 4.36
CA SER A 48 -2.53 5.43 4.82
C SER A 48 -2.79 5.32 6.32
N ASN A 49 -2.52 4.17 6.92
CA ASN A 49 -2.79 3.87 8.32
C ASN A 49 -1.94 2.69 8.80
N PRO A 50 -1.71 2.54 10.11
CA PRO A 50 -1.20 1.31 10.69
C PRO A 50 -2.16 0.14 10.44
N ALA A 51 -1.60 -1.06 10.30
CA ALA A 51 -2.39 -2.29 10.15
C ALA A 51 -3.24 -2.58 11.39
N ALA A 52 -4.28 -3.40 11.25
CA ALA A 52 -5.15 -3.78 12.35
C ALA A 52 -4.35 -4.37 13.53
N GLY A 53 -4.58 -3.86 14.74
CA GLY A 53 -3.82 -4.26 15.94
C GLY A 53 -2.41 -3.69 16.04
N ARG A 54 -2.06 -2.66 15.23
CA ARG A 54 -0.79 -1.91 15.29
C ARG A 54 -0.95 -0.43 15.62
N SER A 55 -2.15 -0.02 16.01
CA SER A 55 -2.46 1.31 16.55
C SER A 55 -3.33 1.16 17.81
N GLU A 56 -3.24 2.13 18.72
CA GLU A 56 -4.14 2.26 19.87
C GLU A 56 -5.48 2.93 19.50
N SER A 57 -5.52 3.63 18.36
CA SER A 57 -6.71 4.30 17.84
C SER A 57 -7.50 3.42 16.88
N GLU A 58 -8.83 3.64 16.84
CA GLU A 58 -9.67 3.08 15.78
C GLU A 58 -9.30 3.65 14.42
N ILE A 59 -9.50 2.85 13.37
CA ILE A 59 -9.24 3.26 12.00
C ILE A 59 -10.34 4.22 11.54
N SER A 60 -10.00 5.50 11.42
CA SER A 60 -10.89 6.54 10.88
C SER A 60 -10.75 6.65 9.35
N VAL A 61 -11.89 6.58 8.65
CA VAL A 61 -11.94 6.74 7.18
C VAL A 61 -11.51 8.15 6.76
N ASP A 62 -11.84 9.17 7.56
CA ASP A 62 -11.47 10.56 7.28
C ASP A 62 -9.96 10.77 7.42
N GLU A 63 -9.34 10.15 8.43
CA GLU A 63 -7.89 10.18 8.61
C GLU A 63 -7.16 9.46 7.48
N ILE A 64 -7.64 8.27 7.09
CA ILE A 64 -7.14 7.54 5.92
C ILE A 64 -7.18 8.42 4.67
N THR A 65 -8.33 9.06 4.42
CA THR A 65 -8.53 9.89 3.23
C THR A 65 -7.57 11.08 3.22
N SER A 66 -7.40 11.75 4.37
CA SER A 66 -6.45 12.86 4.53
C SER A 66 -5.00 12.41 4.30
N MET A 67 -4.59 11.29 4.89
CA MET A 67 -3.25 10.73 4.73
C MET A 67 -2.97 10.30 3.30
N LEU A 68 -3.95 9.68 2.63
CA LEU A 68 -3.87 9.33 1.22
C LEU A 68 -3.69 10.57 0.35
N GLN A 69 -4.47 11.63 0.56
CA GLN A 69 -4.35 12.86 -0.22
C GLN A 69 -2.96 13.49 -0.06
N GLN A 70 -2.44 13.55 1.16
CA GLN A 70 -1.08 14.04 1.42
C GLN A 70 -0.01 13.16 0.78
N GLY A 71 -0.15 11.83 0.88
CA GLY A 71 0.76 10.87 0.27
C GLY A 71 0.77 10.98 -1.25
N MET A 72 -0.40 11.10 -1.88
CA MET A 72 -0.52 11.26 -3.33
C MET A 72 0.13 12.55 -3.85
N ASN A 73 0.04 13.65 -3.10
CA ASN A 73 0.76 14.88 -3.44
C ASN A 73 2.28 14.67 -3.44
N LYS A 74 2.82 13.94 -2.45
CA LYS A 74 4.25 13.60 -2.39
C LYS A 74 4.65 12.66 -3.52
N THR A 75 3.83 11.64 -3.81
CA THR A 75 4.06 10.71 -4.91
C THR A 75 4.11 11.44 -6.25
N ARG A 76 3.17 12.36 -6.51
CA ARG A 76 3.20 13.21 -7.72
C ARG A 76 4.50 13.99 -7.83
N ALA A 77 4.91 14.68 -6.77
CA ALA A 77 6.15 15.46 -6.78
C ALA A 77 7.39 14.57 -7.02
N LEU A 78 7.41 13.36 -6.45
CA LEU A 78 8.47 12.38 -6.68
C LEU A 78 8.51 11.93 -8.15
N LEU A 79 7.35 11.61 -8.74
CA LEU A 79 7.27 11.20 -10.13
C LEU A 79 7.69 12.31 -11.09
N GLU A 80 7.28 13.56 -10.84
CA GLU A 80 7.70 14.73 -11.62
C GLU A 80 9.22 14.93 -11.59
N LEU A 81 9.89 14.56 -10.49
CA LEU A 81 11.34 14.62 -10.36
C LEU A 81 12.05 13.42 -11.03
N VAL A 82 11.52 12.21 -10.87
CA VAL A 82 12.22 10.96 -11.23
C VAL A 82 11.98 10.57 -12.69
N ILE A 83 10.78 10.76 -13.24
CA ILE A 83 10.47 10.35 -14.62
C ILE A 83 11.44 10.94 -15.66
N PRO A 84 11.84 12.23 -15.59
CA PRO A 84 12.81 12.77 -16.55
C PRO A 84 14.23 12.18 -16.46
N GLN A 85 14.53 11.40 -15.41
CA GLN A 85 15.84 10.79 -15.15
C GLN A 85 15.90 9.31 -15.55
N LEU A 86 14.75 8.73 -15.93
CA LEU A 86 14.62 7.36 -16.43
C LEU A 86 14.67 7.36 -17.97
#